data_AF-A0A2J5NMU3-F1
#
_entry.id   AF-A0A2J5NMU3-F1
#
_cell.length_a   1.000
_cell.length_b   1.000
_cell.length_c   1.000
_cell.angle_alpha   90.00
_cell.angle_beta   90.00
_cell.angle_gamma   90.00
#
_symmetry.space_group_name_H-M   'P 1'
#
loop_
_entity.id
_entity.type
_entity.pdbx_description
1 polymer ?
#
loop_
_entity_poly.entity_id
_entity_poly.type
_entity_poly.pdbx_seq_one_letter_code
_entity_poly.pdbx_strand_id
1 'polypeptide(L)' 'LYGAVWLDAPSLTGGLLAGGLTLFAPFIILQPALGFGIAASQTPRPWLARLLSVLTHLAWGCGLYIAALAIRAWA' A
#
# COMPACT_ATOMS: atom_id res chain seq x y z
N LEU A 1 5.51 8.66 -8.52
CA LEU A 1 4.92 8.17 -9.78
C LEU A 1 3.95 9.17 -10.41
N TYR A 2 3.10 9.88 -9.65
CA TYR A 2 2.13 10.79 -10.27
C TYR A 2 2.20 12.26 -9.82
N GLY A 3 2.89 12.57 -8.71
CA GLY A 3 3.11 13.96 -8.27
C GLY A 3 1.80 14.71 -7.97
N ALA A 4 1.87 16.05 -7.92
CA ALA A 4 0.70 16.90 -7.66
C ALA A 4 -0.40 16.77 -8.74
N VAL A 5 -0.01 16.51 -9.99
CA VAL A 5 -0.93 16.36 -11.14
C VAL A 5 -1.99 15.28 -10.92
N TRP A 6 -1.69 14.25 -10.13
CA TRP A 6 -2.67 13.23 -9.79
C TRP A 6 -3.88 13.76 -9.01
N LEU A 7 -3.70 14.83 -8.24
CA LEU A 7 -4.78 15.43 -7.46
C LEU A 7 -5.82 16.12 -8.36
N ASP A 8 -5.41 16.61 -9.53
CA ASP A 8 -6.30 17.26 -10.50
C ASP A 8 -7.27 16.24 -11.15
N ALA A 9 -6.79 15.02 -11.38
CA ALA A 9 -7.56 13.91 -11.92
C ALA A 9 -7.23 12.60 -11.18
N PRO A 10 -7.76 12.41 -9.95
CA PRO A 10 -7.47 11.23 -9.15
C PRO A 10 -7.94 9.96 -9.84
N SER A 11 -7.08 8.94 -9.86
CA SER A 11 -7.39 7.63 -10.44
C SER A 11 -7.23 6.54 -9.38
N LEU A 12 -8.20 5.63 -9.25
CA LEU A 12 -8.10 4.52 -8.29
C LEU A 12 -6.83 3.67 -8.51
N THR A 13 -6.50 3.36 -9.77
CA THR A 13 -5.30 2.58 -10.12
C THR A 13 -4.02 3.22 -9.58
N GLY A 14 -3.87 4.54 -9.69
CA GLY A 14 -2.73 5.28 -9.14
C GLY A 14 -2.61 5.14 -7.62
N GLY A 15 -3.72 5.22 -6.89
CA GLY A 15 -3.77 5.00 -5.44
C GLY A 15 -3.41 3.57 -5.04
N LEU A 16 -3.95 2.57 -5.76
CA LEU A 16 -3.65 1.16 -5.54
C LEU A 16 -2.19 0.82 -5.86
N LEU A 17 -1.61 1.39 -6.93
CA LEU A 17 -0.18 1.24 -7.24
C LEU A 17 0.70 1.86 -6.16
N ALA A 18 0.34 3.05 -5.66
CA ALA A 18 1.05 3.66 -4.54
C ALA A 18 1.02 2.75 -3.30
N GLY A 19 -0.16 2.22 -2.93
CA GLY A 19 -0.29 1.24 -1.85
C GLY A 19 0.51 -0.03 -2.11
N GLY A 20 0.42 -0.63 -3.29
CA GLY A 20 1.18 -1.81 -3.67
C GLY A 20 2.69 -1.62 -3.56
N LEU A 21 3.22 -0.47 -4.00
CA LEU A 21 4.65 -0.14 -3.90
C LEU A 21 5.12 -0.06 -2.45
N THR A 22 4.25 0.36 -1.52
CA THR A 22 4.64 0.40 -0.12
C THR A 22 4.88 -1.00 0.48
N LEU A 23 4.47 -2.11 -0.19
CA LEU A 23 4.76 -3.49 0.24
C LEU A 23 6.26 -3.84 0.22
N PHE A 24 7.11 -3.12 -0.52
CA PHE A 24 8.55 -3.33 -0.45
C PHE A 24 9.09 -3.12 0.97
N ALA A 25 8.55 -2.11 1.68
CA ALA A 25 8.97 -1.81 3.05
C ALA A 25 8.70 -2.97 4.03
N PRO A 26 7.45 -3.49 4.19
CA PRO A 26 7.21 -4.61 5.07
C PRO A 26 7.88 -5.89 4.59
N PHE A 27 7.90 -6.19 3.28
CA PHE A 27 8.41 -7.49 2.81
C PHE A 27 9.93 -7.61 2.87
N ILE A 28 10.67 -6.51 2.73
CA ILE A 28 12.14 -6.55 2.63
C ILE A 28 12.81 -5.97 3.89
N ILE A 29 12.14 -5.07 4.61
CA ILE A 29 12.75 -4.40 5.77
C ILE A 29 12.08 -4.86 7.05
N LEU A 30 10.78 -4.58 7.24
CA LEU A 30 10.13 -4.77 8.55
C LEU A 30 9.98 -6.25 8.90
N GLN A 31 9.46 -7.09 8.01
CA GLN A 31 9.27 -8.51 8.29
C GLN A 31 10.60 -9.23 8.57
N PRO A 32 11.68 -9.02 7.79
CA PRO A 32 13.00 -9.53 8.16
C PRO A 32 13.51 -9.02 9.49
N ALA A 33 13.41 -7.71 9.77
CA ALA A 33 13.87 -7.12 11.02
C ALA A 33 13.11 -7.65 12.25
N LEU A 34 11.85 -8.07 12.06
CA LEU A 34 11.02 -8.71 13.08
C LEU A 34 11.26 -10.23 13.21
N GLY A 35 12.20 -10.80 12.46
CA GLY A 35 12.48 -12.24 12.45
C GLY A 35 11.48 -13.07 11.63
N PHE A 36 10.57 -12.42 10.90
CA PHE A 36 9.58 -13.11 10.05
C PHE A 36 10.15 -13.55 8.70
N GLY A 37 11.39 -13.18 8.38
CA GLY A 37 12.03 -13.45 7.08
C GLY A 37 11.49 -12.58 5.95
N ILE A 38 12.09 -12.72 4.76
CA ILE A 38 11.68 -11.97 3.56
C ILE A 38 10.25 -12.36 3.19
N ALA A 39 9.39 -11.36 3.02
CA ALA A 39 7.97 -11.51 2.77
C ALA A 39 7.31 -12.49 3.76
N ALA A 40 7.64 -12.38 5.06
CA ALA A 40 7.06 -13.18 6.16
C ALA A 40 7.22 -14.71 5.99
N SER A 41 8.26 -15.14 5.27
CA SER A 41 8.52 -16.55 4.92
C SER A 41 8.68 -17.48 6.12
N GLN A 42 9.10 -16.96 7.27
CA GLN A 42 9.35 -17.73 8.50
C GLN A 42 8.19 -17.66 9.50
N THR A 43 7.07 -17.03 9.15
CA THR A 43 5.86 -17.05 9.99
C THR A 43 5.15 -18.41 9.92
N PRO A 44 4.36 -18.82 10.94
CA PRO A 44 3.61 -20.07 10.89
C PRO A 44 2.62 -20.19 9.72
N ARG A 45 2.17 -19.06 9.16
CA ARG A 45 1.22 -18.99 8.02
C ARG A 45 1.64 -17.89 7.02
N PRO A 46 2.68 -18.12 6.18
CA PRO A 46 3.28 -17.08 5.34
C PRO A 46 2.31 -16.43 4.35
N TRP A 47 1.46 -17.23 3.69
CA TRP A 47 0.50 -16.70 2.72
C TRP A 47 -0.60 -15.85 3.35
N LEU A 48 -1.02 -16.20 4.57
CA LEU A 48 -1.97 -15.38 5.32
C LEU A 48 -1.33 -14.04 5.72
N ALA A 49 -0.08 -14.05 6.21
CA ALA A 49 0.64 -12.83 6.56
C ALA A 49 0.85 -11.90 5.35
N ARG A 50 1.19 -12.48 4.18
CA ARG A 50 1.30 -11.74 2.91
C ARG A 50 -0.02 -11.16 2.46
N LEU A 51 -1.10 -11.95 2.49
CA LEU A 51 -2.44 -11.49 2.12
C LEU A 51 -2.88 -10.32 3.01
N LEU A 52 -2.74 -10.45 4.33
CA LEU A 52 -3.08 -9.36 5.25
C LEU A 52 -2.25 -8.10 4.98
N SER A 53 -0.95 -8.26 4.71
CA SER A 53 -0.10 -7.12 4.29
C SER A 53 -0.64 -6.46 3.02
N VAL A 54 -0.91 -7.24 1.98
CA VAL A 54 -1.47 -6.72 0.70
C VAL A 54 -2.78 -5.99 0.95
N LEU A 55 -3.71 -6.58 1.71
CA LEU A 55 -5.00 -5.95 2.01
C LEU A 55 -4.84 -4.63 2.78
N THR A 56 -3.97 -4.58 3.79
CA THR A 56 -3.70 -3.35 4.54
C THR A 56 -3.16 -2.25 3.63
N HIS A 57 -2.20 -2.58 2.76
CA HIS A 57 -1.57 -1.61 1.88
C HIS A 57 -2.48 -1.14 0.72
N LEU A 58 -3.33 -2.03 0.19
CA LEU A 58 -4.35 -1.64 -0.79
C LEU A 58 -5.48 -0.84 -0.14
N ALA A 59 -5.88 -1.15 1.10
CA ALA A 59 -6.85 -0.35 1.85
C ALA A 59 -6.33 1.07 2.07
N TRP A 60 -5.05 1.23 2.40
CA TRP A 60 -4.40 2.54 2.43
C TRP A 60 -4.43 3.23 1.05
N GLY A 61 -4.14 2.51 -0.04
CA GLY A 61 -4.22 3.04 -1.40
C GLY A 61 -5.62 3.51 -1.80
N CYS A 62 -6.68 2.79 -1.39
CA CYS A 62 -8.07 3.22 -1.53
C CYS A 62 -8.33 4.49 -0.72
N GLY A 63 -7.86 4.54 0.54
CA GLY A 63 -7.98 5.72 1.39
C GLY A 63 -7.30 6.95 0.78
N LEU A 64 -6.13 6.77 0.16
CA LEU A 64 -5.41 7.84 -0.55
C LEU A 64 -6.24 8.37 -1.74
N TYR A 65 -6.88 7.50 -2.50
CA TYR A 65 -7.78 7.88 -3.59
C TYR A 65 -9.00 8.65 -3.08
N ILE A 66 -9.64 8.18 -2.01
CA ILE A 66 -10.78 8.87 -1.39
C ILE A 66 -10.35 10.26 -0.88
N ALA A 67 -9.18 10.37 -0.25
CA ALA A 67 -8.64 11.64 0.20
C ALA A 67 -8.37 12.61 -0.96
N ALA A 68 -7.83 12.12 -2.08
CA ALA A 68 -7.61 12.94 -3.26
C ALA A 68 -8.92 13.42 -3.89
N LEU A 69 -9.95 12.57 -3.94
CA LEU A 69 -11.30 12.99 -4.35
C LEU A 69 -11.87 14.06 -3.43
N ALA A 70 -11.68 13.92 -2.11
CA ALA A 70 -12.11 14.93 -1.15
C ALA A 70 -11.38 16.25 -1.39
N ILE A 71 -10.05 16.25 -1.52
CA ILE A 71 -9.25 17.45 -1.82
C ILE A 71 -9.75 18.13 -3.10
N ARG A 72 -9.96 17.37 -4.17
CA ARG A 72 -10.46 17.89 -5.45
C ARG A 72 -11.88 18.46 -5.35
N ALA A 73 -12.75 17.89 -4.53
CA ALA A 73 -14.11 18.39 -4.34
C ALA A 73 -14.17 19.69 -3.51
N TRP A 74 -13.11 19.97 -2.74
CA TRP A 74 -13.00 21.15 -1.88
C TRP A 74 -12.25 22.32 -2.54
N ALA A 75 -11.49 22.04 -3.61
CA ALA A 75 -10.76 23.03 -4.42
C ALA A 75 -11.65 23.60 -5.53
#